data_AF-A0A402CWH2-F1
#
_entry.id   AF-A0A402CWH2-F1
#
_cell.length_a   1.000
_cell.length_b   1.000
_cell.length_c   1.000
_cell.angle_alpha   90.00
_cell.angle_beta   90.00
_cell.angle_gamma   90.00
#
_symmetry.space_group_name_H-M   'P 1'
#
loop_
_entity.id
_entity.type
_entity.pdbx_description
1 polymer ?
#
loop_
_entity_poly.entity_id
_entity_poly.type
_entity_poly.pdbx_seq_one_letter_code
_entity_poly.pdbx_strand_id
1 'polypeptide(L)'
;MESPMGHQEREHDRAGSRVQNRVAAIMAHTTRYAFKGQSRLAKDAGASEAAVSRLVNGCSHPSYRLVYAVTRALERALGRPLSPDEIVSYGGSYPTPSVCRLAGCPGCLPDEAYDEDERLRPEFQGVKPGDWSLPGLFLPATYLQPLIANQKEDR
;
A
#
# COMPACT_ATOMS: atom_id res chain seq x y z
N MET A 1 -6.21 -52.47 11.81
CA MET A 1 -5.67 -51.25 12.44
C MET A 1 -5.11 -50.41 11.33
N GLU A 2 -5.97 -49.61 10.72
CA GLU A 2 -5.66 -48.79 9.55
C GLU A 2 -5.12 -47.44 10.04
N SER A 3 -3.90 -47.12 9.63
CA SER A 3 -3.31 -45.79 9.85
C SER A 3 -3.95 -44.78 8.90
N PRO A 4 -4.55 -43.67 9.38
CA PRO A 4 -4.93 -42.61 8.49
C PRO A 4 -3.69 -41.75 8.19
N MET A 5 -3.22 -41.83 6.95
CA MET A 5 -2.29 -40.84 6.39
C MET A 5 -2.99 -39.49 6.34
N GLY A 6 -2.65 -38.62 7.27
CA GLY A 6 -3.00 -37.20 7.23
C GLY A 6 -2.24 -36.52 6.09
N HIS A 7 -2.85 -36.48 4.91
CA HIS A 7 -2.54 -35.47 3.91
C HIS A 7 -3.18 -34.15 4.34
N GLN A 8 -2.53 -33.44 5.25
CA GLN A 8 -2.84 -32.03 5.50
C GLN A 8 -1.58 -31.19 5.26
N GLU A 9 -1.79 -30.14 4.46
CA GLU A 9 -0.96 -28.93 4.38
C GLU A 9 0.36 -29.05 3.60
N ARG A 10 0.23 -29.24 2.29
CA ARG A 10 1.17 -28.64 1.33
C ARG A 10 0.45 -27.53 0.55
N GLU A 11 -0.08 -26.54 1.27
CA GLU A 11 -0.70 -25.35 0.66
C GLU A 11 0.06 -24.05 1.00
N HIS A 12 1.33 -24.14 1.38
CA HIS A 12 2.21 -23.01 1.65
C HIS A 12 3.49 -23.10 0.78
N ASP A 13 3.41 -23.00 -0.56
CA ASP A 13 4.63 -22.69 -1.36
C ASP A 13 4.44 -22.39 -2.87
N ARG A 14 3.36 -21.71 -3.26
CA ARG A 14 3.23 -21.15 -4.63
C ARG A 14 2.67 -19.72 -4.69
N ALA A 15 2.70 -18.98 -3.59
CA ALA A 15 2.49 -17.54 -3.64
C ALA A 15 3.80 -16.88 -4.12
N GLY A 16 4.02 -16.86 -5.44
CA GLY A 16 5.12 -16.11 -6.05
C GLY A 16 5.15 -14.70 -5.44
N SER A 17 6.30 -14.29 -4.92
CA SER A 17 6.48 -13.08 -4.11
C SER A 17 5.72 -11.90 -4.71
N ARG A 18 4.56 -11.59 -4.12
CA ARG A 18 3.72 -10.51 -4.62
C ARG A 18 4.51 -9.22 -4.45
N VAL A 19 4.73 -8.53 -5.57
CA VAL A 19 5.47 -7.28 -5.58
C VAL A 19 4.77 -6.27 -4.67
N GLN A 20 5.45 -5.83 -3.62
CA GLN A 20 4.93 -4.83 -2.71
C GLN A 20 5.22 -3.44 -3.28
N ASN A 21 4.29 -2.52 -3.11
CA ASN A 21 4.47 -1.15 -3.55
C ASN A 21 3.82 -0.16 -2.57
N ARG A 22 4.27 1.09 -2.61
CA ARG A 22 3.74 2.18 -1.78
C ARG A 22 3.08 3.28 -2.59
N VAL A 23 2.71 3.02 -3.85
CA VAL A 23 2.23 4.06 -4.77
C VAL A 23 0.99 4.75 -4.19
N ALA A 24 0.01 3.97 -3.73
CA ALA A 24 -1.20 4.52 -3.11
C ALA A 24 -0.90 5.35 -1.85
N ALA A 25 -0.04 4.84 -0.98
CA ALA A 25 0.36 5.55 0.23
C ALA A 25 1.06 6.87 -0.09
N ILE A 26 1.97 6.89 -1.07
CA ILE A 26 2.65 8.12 -1.51
C ILE A 26 1.65 9.11 -2.13
N MET A 27 0.69 8.63 -2.92
CA MET A 27 -0.34 9.49 -3.52
C MET A 27 -1.19 10.20 -2.47
N ALA A 28 -1.48 9.55 -1.33
CA ALA A 28 -2.22 10.16 -0.23
C ALA A 28 -1.51 11.37 0.40
N HIS A 29 -0.18 11.47 0.24
CA HIS A 29 0.61 12.59 0.74
C HIS A 29 0.72 13.79 -0.22
N THR A 30 -0.01 13.78 -1.33
CA THR A 30 -0.03 14.92 -2.25
C THR A 30 -1.44 15.21 -2.76
N THR A 31 -1.83 16.48 -2.72
CA THR A 31 -3.13 16.93 -3.24
C THR A 31 -3.26 16.73 -4.76
N ARG A 32 -2.14 16.56 -5.47
CA ARG A 32 -2.10 16.35 -6.93
C ARG A 32 -2.96 15.17 -7.38
N TYR A 33 -3.00 14.10 -6.58
CA TYR A 33 -3.69 12.86 -6.90
C TYR A 33 -4.96 12.62 -6.08
N ALA A 34 -5.42 13.60 -5.29
CA ALA A 34 -6.65 13.48 -4.50
C ALA A 34 -7.89 13.24 -5.39
N PHE A 35 -7.91 13.83 -6.59
CA PHE A 35 -8.99 13.64 -7.56
C PHE A 35 -8.51 12.88 -8.79
N LYS A 36 -9.23 11.80 -9.14
CA LYS A 36 -8.88 10.89 -10.25
C LYS A 36 -7.48 10.28 -10.09
N GLY A 37 -7.12 9.87 -8.87
CA GLY A 37 -5.75 9.50 -8.50
C GLY A 37 -5.00 8.63 -9.50
N GLN A 38 -5.45 7.39 -9.74
CA GLN A 38 -4.75 6.46 -10.63
C GLN A 38 -4.76 6.93 -12.10
N SER A 39 -5.89 7.43 -12.60
CA SER A 39 -5.99 7.94 -13.98
C SER A 39 -5.10 9.17 -14.20
N ARG A 40 -5.01 10.06 -13.21
CA ARG A 40 -4.13 11.23 -13.24
C ARG A 40 -2.66 10.83 -13.15
N LEU A 41 -2.31 9.89 -12.29
CA LEU A 41 -0.97 9.33 -12.21
C LEU A 41 -0.56 8.66 -13.53
N ALA A 42 -1.46 7.90 -14.16
CA ALA A 42 -1.22 7.28 -15.46
C ALA A 42 -0.92 8.32 -16.54
N LYS A 43 -1.71 9.41 -16.57
CA LYS A 43 -1.46 10.54 -17.47
C LYS A 43 -0.11 11.22 -17.19
N ASP A 44 0.18 11.52 -15.92
CA ASP A 44 1.42 12.20 -15.53
C ASP A 44 2.66 11.32 -15.78
N ALA A 45 2.54 9.99 -15.68
CA ALA A 45 3.59 9.01 -15.96
C ALA A 45 3.69 8.61 -17.45
N GLY A 46 2.73 8.98 -18.30
CA GLY A 46 2.69 8.51 -19.69
C GLY A 46 2.48 6.99 -19.81
N ALA A 47 1.74 6.40 -18.88
CA ALA A 47 1.42 4.97 -18.83
C ALA A 47 -0.08 4.73 -19.01
N SER A 48 -0.49 3.49 -19.30
CA SER A 48 -1.91 3.15 -19.36
C SER A 48 -2.52 3.04 -17.97
N GLU A 49 -3.79 3.40 -17.83
CA GLU A 49 -4.52 3.29 -16.55
C GLU A 49 -4.52 1.86 -16.02
N ALA A 50 -4.66 0.87 -16.90
CA ALA A 50 -4.60 -0.55 -16.55
C ALA A 50 -3.21 -0.99 -16.04
N ALA A 51 -2.12 -0.38 -16.50
CA ALA A 51 -0.78 -0.67 -16.00
C ALA A 51 -0.57 -0.06 -14.60
N VAL A 52 -0.98 1.20 -14.41
CA VAL A 52 -0.92 1.86 -13.10
C VAL A 52 -1.82 1.17 -12.08
N SER A 53 -3.04 0.79 -12.45
CA SER A 53 -3.97 0.08 -11.58
C SER A 53 -3.39 -1.26 -11.12
N ARG A 54 -2.80 -2.05 -12.02
CA ARG A 54 -2.13 -3.31 -11.68
C ARG A 54 -0.90 -3.11 -10.78
N LEU A 55 -0.12 -2.05 -11.03
CA LEU A 55 1.00 -1.69 -10.16
C LEU A 55 0.50 -1.34 -8.75
N VAL A 56 -0.46 -0.44 -8.62
CA VAL A 56 -0.99 0.01 -7.32
C VAL A 56 -1.56 -1.16 -6.52
N ASN A 57 -2.31 -2.05 -7.18
CA ASN A 57 -2.91 -3.22 -6.53
C ASN A 57 -1.92 -4.38 -6.29
N GLY A 58 -0.64 -4.23 -6.67
CA GLY A 58 0.36 -5.28 -6.53
C GLY A 58 0.00 -6.56 -7.30
N CYS A 59 -0.72 -6.44 -8.41
CA CYS A 59 -1.24 -7.57 -9.20
C CYS A 59 -0.32 -7.99 -10.36
N SER A 60 0.89 -7.43 -10.45
CA SER A 60 1.82 -7.73 -11.54
C SER A 60 3.27 -7.48 -11.15
N HIS A 61 4.19 -8.12 -11.87
CA HIS A 61 5.59 -7.72 -11.92
C HIS A 61 5.72 -6.50 -12.85
N PRO A 62 5.92 -5.29 -12.32
CA PRO A 62 6.02 -4.11 -13.17
C PRO A 62 7.36 -4.11 -13.91
N SER A 63 7.35 -3.64 -15.16
CA SER A 63 8.61 -3.40 -15.86
C SER A 63 9.35 -2.22 -15.21
N TYR A 64 10.68 -2.24 -15.26
CA TYR A 64 11.50 -1.13 -14.74
C TYR A 64 11.10 0.22 -15.36
N ARG A 65 10.75 0.24 -16.66
CA ARG A 65 10.28 1.44 -17.35
C ARG A 65 8.99 2.00 -16.74
N LEU A 66 8.04 1.13 -16.36
CA LEU A 66 6.80 1.57 -15.69
C LEU A 66 7.11 2.13 -14.30
N VAL A 67 7.92 1.41 -13.50
CA VAL A 67 8.31 1.87 -12.17
C VAL A 67 8.99 3.23 -12.26
N TYR A 68 10.00 3.38 -13.12
CA TYR A 68 10.71 4.63 -13.32
C TYR A 68 9.80 5.78 -13.75
N ALA A 69 8.88 5.54 -14.69
CA ALA A 69 7.94 6.57 -15.15
C ALA A 69 7.02 7.04 -14.01
N VAL A 70 6.52 6.11 -13.19
CA VAL A 70 5.73 6.42 -11.99
C VAL A 70 6.59 7.16 -10.95
N THR A 71 7.84 6.74 -10.74
CA THR A 71 8.79 7.46 -9.87
C THR A 71 8.91 8.92 -10.26
N ARG A 72 9.19 9.21 -11.54
CA ARG A 72 9.32 10.59 -12.03
C ARG A 72 8.03 11.41 -11.90
N ALA A 73 6.86 10.76 -11.98
CA ALA A 73 5.59 11.43 -11.74
C ALA A 73 5.37 11.76 -10.26
N LEU A 74 5.71 10.85 -9.35
CA LEU A 74 5.62 11.07 -7.91
C LEU A 74 6.65 12.10 -7.42
N GLU A 75 7.88 12.07 -7.92
CA GLU A 75 8.91 13.09 -7.62
C GLU A 75 8.43 14.50 -7.94
N ARG A 76 7.84 14.69 -9.12
CA ARG A 76 7.28 15.98 -9.54
C ARG A 76 6.12 16.43 -8.65
N ALA A 77 5.31 15.49 -8.18
CA ALA A 77 4.18 15.79 -7.30
C ALA A 77 4.58 16.08 -5.84
N LEU A 78 5.69 15.48 -5.37
CA LEU A 78 6.24 15.70 -4.03
C LEU A 78 7.24 16.87 -3.99
N GLY A 79 7.82 17.26 -5.13
CA GLY A 79 8.87 18.28 -5.20
C GLY A 79 10.21 17.80 -4.61
N ARG A 80 10.47 16.49 -4.55
CA ARG A 80 11.64 15.88 -3.91
C ARG A 80 12.14 14.67 -4.71
N PRO A 81 13.45 14.34 -4.64
CA PRO A 81 13.98 13.15 -5.30
C PRO A 81 13.46 11.87 -4.63
N LEU A 82 13.19 10.85 -5.45
CA LEU A 82 12.63 9.57 -5.02
C LEU A 82 13.32 8.42 -5.78
N SER A 83 13.88 7.46 -5.05
CA SER A 83 14.43 6.25 -5.68
C SER A 83 13.31 5.29 -6.10
N PRO A 84 13.43 4.54 -7.21
CA PRO A 84 12.53 3.42 -7.52
C PRO A 84 12.38 2.41 -6.38
N ASP A 85 13.43 2.19 -5.60
CA ASP A 85 13.44 1.26 -4.46
C ASP A 85 12.58 1.72 -3.27
N GLU A 86 12.20 3.01 -3.26
CA GLU A 86 11.25 3.55 -2.28
C GLU A 86 9.80 3.29 -2.65
N ILE A 87 9.54 2.92 -3.91
CA ILE A 87 8.20 2.72 -4.46
C ILE A 87 7.84 1.25 -4.50
N VAL A 88 8.77 0.40 -4.95
CA VAL A 88 8.54 -1.02 -5.18
C VAL A 88 9.59 -1.84 -4.44
N SER A 89 9.14 -2.89 -3.75
CA SER A 89 10.02 -3.84 -3.07
C SER A 89 9.56 -5.27 -3.28
N TYR A 90 10.53 -6.16 -3.53
CA TYR A 90 10.30 -7.61 -3.62
C TYR A 90 10.46 -8.32 -2.26
N GLY A 91 11.16 -7.69 -1.31
CA GLY A 91 11.38 -8.21 0.04
C GLY A 91 10.52 -7.55 1.12
N GLY A 92 9.70 -6.57 0.75
CA GLY A 92 8.85 -5.79 1.67
C GLY A 92 9.60 -4.78 2.54
N SER A 93 10.93 -4.76 2.48
CA SER A 93 11.76 -3.71 3.07
C SER A 93 12.00 -2.58 2.07
N TYR A 94 12.12 -1.36 2.57
CA TYR A 94 12.40 -0.18 1.76
C TYR A 94 13.42 0.70 2.49
N PRO A 95 14.20 1.53 1.77
CA PRO A 95 15.24 2.34 2.40
C PRO A 95 14.69 3.33 3.41
N THR A 96 13.57 3.99 3.12
CA THR A 96 12.85 4.83 4.09
C THR A 96 11.72 4.03 4.73
N PRO A 97 11.72 3.82 6.07
CA PRO A 97 10.68 3.04 6.74
C PRO A 97 9.28 3.65 6.65
N SER A 98 9.21 4.99 6.67
CA SER A 98 7.95 5.74 6.74
C SER A 98 7.67 6.53 5.46
N VAL A 99 6.46 6.38 4.92
CA VAL A 99 6.00 7.15 3.75
C VAL A 99 5.89 8.64 4.07
N CYS A 100 5.58 8.99 5.31
CA CYS A 100 5.54 10.38 5.74
C CYS A 100 6.92 11.05 5.66
N ARG A 101 7.96 10.33 6.12
CA ARG A 101 9.36 10.80 6.04
C ARG A 101 9.82 10.93 4.58
N LEU A 102 9.41 9.96 3.76
CA LEU A 102 9.65 9.96 2.32
C LEU A 102 9.00 11.18 1.65
N ALA A 103 7.71 11.40 1.93
CA ALA A 103 6.94 12.52 1.42
C ALA A 103 7.37 13.88 2.02
N GLY A 104 8.00 13.88 3.19
CA GLY A 104 8.38 15.09 3.92
C GLY A 104 7.23 15.78 4.66
N CYS A 105 6.15 15.06 4.97
CA CYS A 105 5.09 15.59 5.82
C CYS A 105 5.47 15.41 7.31
N PRO A 106 4.88 16.20 8.24
CA PRO A 106 5.14 16.09 9.68
C PRO A 106 4.67 14.76 10.29
N GLY A 107 4.08 13.89 9.46
CA GLY A 107 3.52 12.60 9.80
C GLY A 107 2.00 12.60 9.67
N CYS A 108 1.49 11.54 9.05
CA CYS A 108 0.06 11.26 9.00
C CYS A 108 -0.21 10.09 9.95
N LEU A 109 -1.40 10.10 10.54
CA LEU A 109 -1.95 8.97 11.28
C LEU A 109 -2.88 8.19 10.35
N PRO A 110 -3.14 6.91 10.64
CA PRO A 110 -3.89 6.05 9.73
C PRO A 110 -5.35 6.47 9.75
N ASP A 111 -6.11 6.10 8.72
CA ASP A 111 -7.55 6.36 8.73
C ASP A 111 -8.20 5.70 9.95
N GLU A 112 -7.70 4.52 10.38
CA GLU A 112 -8.17 3.81 11.58
C GLU A 112 -7.89 4.52 12.91
N ALA A 113 -7.02 5.54 12.92
CA ALA A 113 -6.79 6.37 14.09
C ALA A 113 -7.87 7.42 14.30
N TYR A 114 -8.73 7.64 13.31
CA TYR A 114 -9.85 8.55 13.42
C TYR A 114 -11.15 7.75 13.58
N ASP A 115 -12.07 8.27 14.39
CA ASP A 115 -13.44 7.75 14.47
C ASP A 115 -14.33 8.34 13.37
N GLU A 116 -15.62 7.97 13.37
CA GLU A 116 -16.59 8.45 12.38
C GLU A 116 -16.80 9.98 12.42
N ASP A 117 -16.47 10.63 13.54
CA ASP A 117 -16.54 12.08 13.73
C ASP A 117 -15.21 12.79 13.37
N GLU A 118 -14.29 12.08 12.70
CA GLU A 118 -12.93 12.52 12.38
C GLU A 118 -12.09 12.90 13.61
N ARG A 119 -12.45 12.41 14.80
CA ARG A 119 -11.69 12.66 16.03
C ARG A 119 -10.63 11.58 16.21
N LEU A 120 -9.46 12.02 16.67
CA LEU A 120 -8.38 11.09 16.98
C LEU A 120 -8.79 10.19 18.14
N ARG A 121 -8.83 8.88 17.87
CA ARG A 121 -9.13 7.86 18.87
C ARG A 121 -8.11 7.93 20.01
N PRO A 122 -8.54 7.73 21.28
CA PRO A 122 -7.65 7.83 22.44
C PRO A 122 -6.41 6.93 22.36
N GLU A 123 -6.53 5.78 21.69
CA GLU A 123 -5.49 4.77 21.51
C GLU A 123 -4.29 5.28 20.69
N PHE A 124 -4.51 6.30 19.86
CA PHE A 124 -3.49 6.93 19.03
C PHE A 124 -3.01 8.26 19.60
N GLN A 125 -3.53 8.69 20.76
CA GLN A 125 -3.02 9.89 21.45
C GLN A 125 -1.57 9.65 21.91
N GLY A 126 -0.67 10.52 21.45
CA GLY A 126 0.77 10.42 21.76
C GLY A 126 1.58 9.55 20.80
N VAL A 127 0.95 8.89 19.84
CA VAL A 127 1.66 8.24 18.73
C VAL A 127 2.27 9.32 17.85
N LYS A 128 3.59 9.28 17.64
CA LYS A 128 4.26 10.22 16.75
C LYS A 128 3.83 9.96 15.32
N PRO A 129 3.24 10.94 14.63
CA PRO A 129 2.85 10.78 13.25
C PRO A 129 4.04 10.35 12.39
N GLY A 130 3.86 9.32 11.55
CA GLY A 130 4.92 8.78 10.70
C GLY A 130 5.84 7.72 11.33
N ASP A 131 5.71 7.38 12.62
CA ASP A 131 6.46 6.28 13.26
C ASP A 131 5.52 5.09 13.52
N TRP A 132 5.30 4.29 12.48
CA TRP A 132 4.28 3.22 12.44
C TRP A 132 4.63 1.94 13.19
N SER A 133 5.75 1.95 13.92
CA SER A 133 5.97 0.94 14.94
C SER A 133 5.09 1.26 16.14
N LEU A 134 3.85 0.76 16.14
CA LEU A 134 3.07 0.68 17.37
C LEU A 134 3.92 -0.09 18.40
N PRO A 135 4.24 0.49 19.57
CA PRO A 135 4.87 -0.29 20.64
C PRO A 135 3.83 -1.30 21.14
N GLY A 136 3.93 -2.55 20.67
CA GLY A 136 3.30 -3.70 21.32
C GLY A 136 2.04 -4.29 20.71
N LEU A 137 1.59 -3.89 19.51
CA LEU A 137 0.48 -4.57 18.83
C LEU A 137 0.97 -5.38 17.63
N PHE A 138 1.33 -6.64 17.90
CA PHE A 138 1.21 -7.73 16.92
C PHE A 138 -0.28 -7.89 16.61
N LEU A 139 -0.82 -7.13 15.65
CA LEU A 139 -2.13 -7.47 15.10
C LEU A 139 -1.92 -8.63 14.10
N PRO A 140 -2.56 -9.79 14.30
CA PRO A 140 -2.50 -10.87 13.34
C PRO A 140 -3.06 -10.41 12.00
N ALA A 141 -2.47 -10.91 10.91
CA ALA A 141 -2.78 -10.57 9.52
C ALA A 141 -4.24 -10.86 9.07
N THR A 142 -5.11 -11.27 9.98
CA THR A 142 -6.52 -11.58 9.72
C THR A 142 -7.42 -10.34 9.63
N TYR A 143 -6.94 -9.15 9.99
CA TYR A 143 -7.73 -7.91 9.90
C TYR A 143 -7.56 -7.10 8.60
N LEU A 144 -6.81 -7.62 7.62
CA LEU A 144 -6.72 -7.07 6.26
C LEU A 144 -7.55 -7.87 5.25
N GLN A 145 -8.78 -8.27 5.62
CA GLN A 145 -9.78 -8.63 4.61
C GLN A 145 -10.65 -7.40 4.33
N PRO A 146 -10.74 -6.92 3.07
CA PRO A 146 -11.86 -6.07 2.71
C PRO A 146 -13.13 -6.90 2.90
N LEU A 147 -14.14 -6.30 3.53
CA LEU A 147 -15.53 -6.75 3.50
C LEU A 147 -15.99 -6.80 2.02
N ILE A 148 -15.68 -7.88 1.31
CA ILE A 148 -16.45 -8.33 0.15
C ILE A 148 -17.66 -9.08 0.74
N ALA A 149 -18.52 -8.32 1.40
CA ALA A 149 -19.83 -8.75 1.81
C ALA A 149 -20.81 -7.73 1.23
N ASN A 150 -21.19 -7.96 -0.03
CA ASN A 150 -22.50 -7.63 -0.58
C ASN A 150 -22.63 -8.27 -1.98
N GLN A 151 -22.74 -9.60 -1.99
CA GLN A 151 -23.75 -10.18 -2.86
C GLN A 151 -25.11 -9.78 -2.27
N LYS A 152 -25.90 -9.04 -3.04
CA LYS A 152 -27.34 -9.17 -2.97
C LYS A 152 -27.87 -9.23 -4.39
N GLU A 153 -28.36 -10.41 -4.72
CA GLU A 153 -29.28 -10.70 -5.80
C GLU A 153 -30.42 -9.68 -5.82
N ASP A 154 -30.77 -9.20 -7.01
CA ASP A 154 -32.17 -8.96 -7.41
C ASP A 154 -32.21 -8.56 -8.90
N ARG A 155 -32.17 -9.55 -9.79
CA ARG A 155 -33.17 -9.75 -10.86
C ARG A 155 -32.86 -10.96 -11.74
#